data_AF-A0A150HJ28-F1
#
_entry.id   AF-A0A150HJ28-F1
#
_cell.length_a   1.000
_cell.length_b   1.000
_cell.length_c   1.000
_cell.angle_alpha   90.00
_cell.angle_beta   90.00
_cell.angle_gamma   90.00
#
_symmetry.space_group_name_H-M   'P 1'
#
loop_
_entity.id
_entity.type
_entity.pdbx_description
1 polymer ?
#
loop_
_entity_poly.entity_id
_entity_poly.type
_entity_poly.pdbx_seq_one_letter_code
_entity_poly.pdbx_strand_id
1 'polypeptide(L)'
;MLSLFFIDKVERYRSYEDGVPVRGPYAEIFEQEYRSLAKHPAYQSLHHVVDATHAASDAHDGYFSIDRTGGWVDTTQGGQGADAERGYNLIMKEKERLLSFDTPLRFIFSHSALREGWDNPNIFQICTLRDVRGEVARRQTIGRGLRLAVNQQGERVRDEQVNILTVIANEPYEAFARGLQTEIEEDAGIKFGVVEPTSFVGVMWDPSALEPSFLGVEGSQHVWDFLVAAAQISEDGAVLANLRAELEAGQIELPAEFGLAADQIAQVLRRTLQRVSVGNADEARPVPLRDEVFLSDDFAALWQRVNTKTVYRLDFDNDQLIADCTRQLRHAPAVQPRRMRWAKATIELAPSGVLATSQNKRATVVIDDPDRGLPDLLTEVQDRTQLTRRSIAKILIDSHRLDDFKRDPERFIALAAEVINRAKRLAVVEGIRYQRRQLDERFAQDLLRTNELRGYERDLVLDAKRSVYADVLVDSQVERRFAKELEADESVNAFVKLPRWFRVPTPLGPYNPDWAIVSQDEAGERLYFVVETKGTLLLSDIRNSEAAKIHCGLAHFRSLSSDGEPISYRVATELDNVLTTTESAAH
;
A
#
# COMPACT_ATOMS: atom_id res chain seq x y z
N MET A 1 9.88 18.54 4.33
CA MET A 1 9.91 17.46 5.34
C MET A 1 9.97 18.12 6.71
N LEU A 2 9.26 17.61 7.71
CA LEU A 2 9.27 18.13 9.07
C LEU A 2 9.84 17.10 10.06
N SER A 3 10.52 17.60 11.07
CA SER A 3 11.10 16.81 12.17
C SER A 3 10.50 17.28 13.50
N LEU A 4 10.01 16.33 14.30
CA LEU A 4 9.33 16.61 15.56
C LEU A 4 10.19 16.13 16.74
N PHE A 5 10.50 17.03 17.66
CA PHE A 5 11.31 16.80 18.85
C PHE A 5 10.42 16.84 20.08
N PHE A 6 10.42 15.77 20.86
CA PHE A 6 9.75 15.71 22.16
C PHE A 6 10.76 15.93 23.27
N ILE A 7 10.63 17.07 23.96
CA ILE A 7 11.52 17.48 25.04
C ILE A 7 10.90 17.18 26.42
N ASP A 8 11.74 17.11 27.43
CA ASP A 8 11.34 16.81 28.81
C ASP A 8 10.82 18.03 29.57
N LYS A 9 11.29 19.25 29.24
CA LYS A 9 10.82 20.51 29.84
C LYS A 9 10.87 21.66 28.83
N VAL A 10 9.87 22.55 28.86
CA VAL A 10 9.82 23.75 27.99
C VAL A 10 11.02 24.67 28.24
N GLU A 11 11.44 24.84 29.49
CA GLU A 11 12.56 25.69 29.90
C GLU A 11 13.88 25.31 29.22
N ARG A 12 14.07 24.02 28.87
CA ARG A 12 15.28 23.58 28.17
C ARG A 12 15.34 24.08 26.73
N TYR A 13 14.23 24.49 26.16
CA TYR A 13 14.17 25.06 24.82
C TYR A 13 13.96 26.57 24.83
N ARG A 14 13.10 27.08 25.70
CA ARG A 14 12.80 28.52 25.84
C ARG A 14 12.59 28.86 27.31
N SER A 15 13.41 29.77 27.82
CA SER A 15 13.33 30.32 29.18
C SER A 15 12.88 31.79 29.12
N TYR A 16 12.66 32.39 30.29
CA TYR A 16 12.35 33.81 30.42
C TYR A 16 13.33 34.47 31.39
N GLU A 17 13.98 35.54 30.95
CA GLU A 17 14.75 36.44 31.81
C GLU A 17 14.07 37.81 31.76
N ASP A 18 13.63 38.32 32.92
CA ASP A 18 12.94 39.62 33.05
C ASP A 18 11.73 39.81 32.11
N GLY A 19 11.02 38.73 31.78
CA GLY A 19 9.86 38.74 30.88
C GLY A 19 10.22 38.72 29.38
N VAL A 20 11.51 38.68 29.03
CA VAL A 20 11.99 38.51 27.66
C VAL A 20 12.26 37.01 27.41
N PRO A 21 11.77 36.44 26.30
CA PRO A 21 12.06 35.04 25.97
C PRO A 21 13.53 34.88 25.58
N VAL A 22 14.23 34.02 26.31
CA VAL A 22 15.63 33.65 26.06
C VAL A 22 15.68 32.20 25.59
N ARG A 23 16.70 31.87 24.81
CA ARG A 23 16.89 30.51 24.29
C ARG A 23 17.37 29.61 25.42
N GLY A 24 16.73 28.45 25.56
CA GLY A 24 17.22 27.39 26.44
C GLY A 24 18.35 26.60 25.79
N PRO A 25 19.03 25.74 26.56
CA PRO A 25 20.19 24.96 26.10
C PRO A 25 19.92 24.12 24.84
N TYR A 26 18.71 23.56 24.66
CA TYR A 26 18.38 22.78 23.47
C TYR A 26 18.26 23.62 22.20
N ALA A 27 17.76 24.85 22.30
CA ALA A 27 17.72 25.74 21.15
C ALA A 27 19.14 26.18 20.75
N GLU A 28 20.01 26.45 21.73
CA GLU A 28 21.42 26.80 21.48
C GLU A 28 22.19 25.66 20.82
N ILE A 29 22.08 24.44 21.38
CA ILE A 29 22.71 23.23 20.82
C ILE A 29 22.18 22.99 19.40
N PHE A 30 20.87 23.09 19.18
CA PHE A 30 20.29 22.91 17.85
C PHE A 30 20.90 23.89 16.84
N GLU A 31 20.95 25.18 17.15
CA GLU A 31 21.50 26.16 16.20
C GLU A 31 23.00 25.97 15.96
N GLN A 32 23.76 25.51 16.97
CA GLN A 32 25.17 25.19 16.82
C GLN A 32 25.37 24.01 15.87
N GLU A 33 24.68 22.89 16.12
CA GLU A 33 24.77 21.68 15.31
C GLU A 33 24.23 21.92 13.90
N TYR A 34 23.14 22.66 13.75
CA TYR A 34 22.59 23.04 12.44
C TYR A 34 23.60 23.82 11.61
N ARG A 35 24.28 24.82 12.20
CA ARG A 35 25.32 25.59 11.50
C ARG A 35 26.56 24.76 11.17
N SER A 36 26.89 23.79 12.02
CA SER A 36 28.00 22.86 11.80
C SER A 36 27.71 21.93 10.62
N LEU A 37 26.56 21.24 10.66
CA LEU A 37 26.13 20.30 9.64
C LEU A 37 25.79 20.98 8.31
N ALA A 38 25.22 22.18 8.32
CA ALA A 38 24.95 22.93 7.09
C ALA A 38 26.21 23.21 6.24
N LYS A 39 27.41 23.18 6.85
CA LYS A 39 28.70 23.35 6.15
C LYS A 39 29.31 22.03 5.69
N HIS A 40 28.77 20.89 6.14
CA HIS A 40 29.34 19.58 5.87
C HIS A 40 29.12 19.19 4.39
N PRO A 41 30.13 18.63 3.68
CA PRO A 41 30.03 18.31 2.26
C PRO A 41 28.82 17.45 1.88
N ALA A 42 28.43 16.52 2.76
CA ALA A 42 27.27 15.65 2.55
C ALA A 42 25.93 16.39 2.37
N TYR A 43 25.82 17.64 2.82
CA TYR A 43 24.58 18.42 2.74
C TYR A 43 24.67 19.58 1.73
N GLN A 44 25.77 19.70 0.99
CA GLN A 44 25.93 20.76 -0.01
C GLN A 44 24.92 20.67 -1.16
N SER A 45 24.51 19.45 -1.51
CA SER A 45 23.45 19.22 -2.51
C SER A 45 22.10 19.79 -2.07
N LEU A 46 21.87 19.98 -0.76
CA LEU A 46 20.61 20.50 -0.23
C LEU A 46 20.53 22.03 -0.23
N HIS A 47 21.57 22.76 -0.65
CA HIS A 47 21.60 24.23 -0.63
C HIS A 47 20.49 24.92 -1.46
N HIS A 48 19.86 24.20 -2.38
CA HIS A 48 18.72 24.69 -3.16
C HIS A 48 17.36 24.59 -2.42
N VAL A 49 17.29 23.80 -1.34
CA VAL A 49 16.10 23.61 -0.47
C VAL A 49 16.33 24.20 0.92
N VAL A 50 17.55 24.06 1.41
CA VAL A 50 18.08 24.62 2.64
C VAL A 50 18.91 25.82 2.20
N ASP A 51 18.25 26.93 1.93
CA ASP A 51 18.97 28.15 1.59
C ASP A 51 19.96 28.44 2.73
N ALA A 52 21.26 28.41 2.43
CA ALA A 52 22.32 28.69 3.40
C ALA A 52 22.26 30.14 3.94
N THR A 53 21.31 30.93 3.42
CA THR A 53 20.97 32.28 3.86
C THR A 53 19.96 32.32 5.01
N HIS A 54 19.19 31.26 5.28
CA HIS A 54 18.26 31.25 6.42
C HIS A 54 19.03 31.15 7.73
N ALA A 55 18.67 31.99 8.70
CA ALA A 55 19.25 31.89 10.03
C ALA A 55 18.83 30.54 10.65
N ALA A 56 19.74 29.90 11.39
CA ALA A 56 19.42 28.66 12.11
C ALA A 56 18.17 28.82 12.99
N SER A 57 17.93 30.03 13.50
CA SER A 57 16.76 30.41 14.28
C SER A 57 15.43 30.31 13.54
N ASP A 58 15.42 30.41 12.21
CA ASP A 58 14.20 30.36 11.40
C ASP A 58 13.83 28.92 11.02
N ALA A 59 14.77 27.99 11.19
CA ALA A 59 14.59 26.58 10.87
C ALA A 59 13.83 25.83 11.97
N HIS A 60 13.75 26.36 13.19
CA HIS A 60 13.12 25.69 14.33
C HIS A 60 12.18 26.59 15.13
N ASP A 61 11.11 26.01 15.69
CA ASP A 61 10.25 26.71 16.66
C ASP A 61 9.60 25.73 17.65
N GLY A 62 9.08 26.27 18.74
CA GLY A 62 8.44 25.56 19.84
C GLY A 62 6.92 25.54 19.77
N TYR A 63 6.35 24.35 19.95
CA TYR A 63 4.93 24.12 20.20
C TYR A 63 4.70 23.86 21.70
N PHE A 64 4.33 24.90 22.44
CA PHE A 64 4.07 24.82 23.88
C PHE A 64 2.72 25.45 24.24
N SER A 65 2.22 25.17 25.43
CA SER A 65 1.01 25.81 25.95
C SER A 65 1.36 27.17 26.57
N ILE A 66 0.48 28.17 26.46
CA ILE A 66 0.64 29.51 27.06
C ILE A 66 -0.26 29.63 28.30
N ASP A 67 0.26 30.16 29.40
CA ASP A 67 -0.50 30.52 30.60
C ASP A 67 -1.28 31.85 30.46
N ARG A 68 -2.03 32.23 31.51
CA ARG A 68 -2.84 33.47 31.51
C ARG A 68 -2.02 34.77 31.51
N THR A 69 -0.75 34.69 31.83
CA THR A 69 0.21 35.80 31.91
C THR A 69 1.06 35.94 30.65
N GLY A 70 0.90 35.03 29.67
CA GLY A 70 1.66 35.01 28.41
C GLY A 70 2.93 34.15 28.47
N GLY A 71 3.22 33.49 29.60
CA GLY A 71 4.35 32.57 29.77
C GLY A 71 4.09 31.20 29.16
N TRP A 72 5.11 30.56 28.59
CA TRP A 72 5.00 29.18 28.10
C TRP A 72 5.16 28.20 29.27
N VAL A 73 4.31 27.18 29.35
CA VAL A 73 4.27 26.24 30.48
C VAL A 73 4.24 24.77 30.04
N ASP A 74 4.79 23.90 30.88
CA ASP A 74 4.70 22.45 30.74
C ASP A 74 3.24 22.00 30.90
N THR A 75 2.63 21.47 29.83
CA THR A 75 1.29 20.89 29.95
C THR A 75 1.35 19.52 30.64
N THR A 76 0.74 19.41 31.82
CA THR A 76 0.54 18.12 32.49
C THR A 76 -0.49 17.28 31.74
N GLN A 77 -0.16 16.02 31.43
CA GLN A 77 -1.10 15.06 30.87
C GLN A 77 -2.19 14.77 31.90
N GLY A 78 -3.37 15.41 31.77
CA GLY A 78 -4.54 15.13 32.62
C GLY A 78 -5.37 16.33 33.07
N GLY A 79 -4.92 17.58 32.86
CA GLY A 79 -5.67 18.76 33.27
C GLY A 79 -6.79 19.14 32.28
N GLN A 80 -8.03 18.71 32.53
CA GLN A 80 -9.23 19.38 32.01
C GLN A 80 -9.38 20.74 32.72
N GLY A 81 -8.69 21.75 32.22
CA GLY A 81 -8.81 23.12 32.72
C GLY A 81 -8.78 24.10 31.55
N ALA A 82 -9.67 25.08 31.60
CA ALA A 82 -9.84 26.18 30.62
C ALA A 82 -8.56 27.03 30.36
N ASP A 83 -7.46 26.75 31.08
CA ASP A 83 -6.16 27.41 30.91
C ASP A 83 -5.36 26.85 29.73
N ALA A 84 -5.63 25.63 29.28
CA ALA A 84 -4.95 25.03 28.13
C ALA A 84 -5.56 25.44 26.76
N GLU A 85 -6.63 26.23 26.75
CA GLU A 85 -7.37 26.63 25.53
C GLU A 85 -6.78 27.86 24.82
N ARG A 86 -5.92 28.64 25.47
CA ARG A 86 -5.52 29.97 24.96
C ARG A 86 -4.15 30.04 24.30
N GLY A 87 -3.36 28.96 24.40
CA GLY A 87 -1.97 28.91 23.94
C GLY A 87 -1.77 28.30 22.55
N TYR A 88 -2.75 28.37 21.65
CA TYR A 88 -2.59 27.80 20.31
C TYR A 88 -1.77 28.73 19.41
N ASN A 89 -0.48 28.38 19.30
CA ASN A 89 0.57 29.15 18.64
C ASN A 89 0.35 29.29 17.11
N LEU A 90 1.13 30.19 16.50
CA LEU A 90 1.19 30.50 15.06
C LEU A 90 1.21 29.25 14.16
N ILE A 91 1.88 28.18 14.62
CA ILE A 91 2.04 26.87 13.97
C ILE A 91 0.69 26.23 13.58
N MET A 92 -0.38 26.41 14.37
CA MET A 92 -1.73 25.90 14.02
C MET A 92 -2.50 26.79 13.07
N LYS A 93 -2.31 28.11 13.16
CA LYS A 93 -2.88 29.07 12.20
C LYS A 93 -2.23 28.94 10.82
N GLU A 94 -0.97 28.53 10.77
CA GLU A 94 -0.14 28.46 9.56
C GLU A 94 0.17 27.02 9.11
N LYS A 95 -0.63 26.03 9.52
CA LYS A 95 -0.38 24.61 9.24
C LYS A 95 -0.14 24.29 7.75
N GLU A 96 -0.80 25.01 6.84
CA GLU A 96 -0.63 24.86 5.40
C GLU A 96 0.70 25.48 4.92
N ARG A 97 1.14 26.58 5.54
CA ARG A 97 2.45 27.18 5.24
C ARG A 97 3.59 26.23 5.61
N LEU A 98 3.44 25.43 6.66
CA LEU A 98 4.44 24.42 7.05
C LEU A 98 4.68 23.35 5.97
N LEU A 99 3.73 23.16 5.06
CA LEU A 99 3.88 22.23 3.93
C LEU A 99 4.62 22.87 2.73
N SER A 100 4.64 24.21 2.67
CA SER A 100 5.35 24.94 1.60
C SER A 100 6.86 24.82 1.74
N PHE A 101 7.54 24.73 0.60
CA PHE A 101 8.99 24.84 0.55
C PHE A 101 9.51 26.24 0.88
N ASP A 102 8.70 27.28 0.72
CA ASP A 102 9.06 28.67 1.05
C ASP A 102 9.17 28.93 2.55
N THR A 103 8.62 28.04 3.38
CA THR A 103 8.68 28.17 4.83
C THR A 103 10.00 27.58 5.34
N PRO A 104 10.85 28.36 6.04
CA PRO A 104 12.13 27.85 6.55
C PRO A 104 11.97 26.90 7.73
N LEU A 105 10.85 26.97 8.45
CA LEU A 105 10.56 26.12 9.61
C LEU A 105 10.46 24.64 9.21
N ARG A 106 11.36 23.81 9.76
CA ARG A 106 11.44 22.35 9.52
C ARG A 106 11.47 21.55 10.81
N PHE A 107 11.92 22.14 11.92
CA PHE A 107 12.13 21.46 13.19
C PHE A 107 11.16 22.00 14.25
N ILE A 108 10.34 21.13 14.82
CA ILE A 108 9.32 21.53 15.80
C ILE A 108 9.64 20.88 17.13
N PHE A 109 9.74 21.68 18.19
CA PHE A 109 9.99 21.20 19.55
C PHE A 109 8.70 21.23 20.36
N SER A 110 8.34 20.13 21.02
CA SER A 110 7.11 20.02 21.81
C SER A 110 7.38 19.32 23.14
N HIS A 111 6.81 19.81 24.23
CA HIS A 111 6.86 19.12 25.52
C HIS A 111 5.78 18.03 25.61
N SER A 112 4.55 18.32 25.18
CA SER A 112 3.41 17.40 25.34
C SER A 112 3.07 16.69 24.03
N ALA A 113 2.30 15.60 24.11
CA ALA A 113 1.63 15.06 22.93
C ALA A 113 0.81 16.19 22.29
N LEU A 114 1.01 16.43 21.00
CA LEU A 114 0.32 17.48 20.27
C LEU A 114 -1.20 17.24 20.42
N ARG A 115 -2.06 18.27 20.51
CA ARG A 115 -3.50 18.05 20.77
C ARG A 115 -4.27 17.73 19.48
N GLU A 116 -5.57 17.44 19.60
CA GLU A 116 -6.51 17.38 18.47
C GLU A 116 -6.42 18.68 17.66
N GLY A 117 -6.25 18.57 16.33
CA GLY A 117 -6.07 19.71 15.42
C GLY A 117 -4.69 19.84 14.78
N TRP A 118 -3.65 19.26 15.40
CA TRP A 118 -2.33 19.12 14.77
C TRP A 118 -2.30 17.86 13.91
N ASP A 119 -2.40 18.05 12.59
CA ASP A 119 -2.46 16.99 11.58
C ASP A 119 -1.60 17.40 10.37
N ASN A 120 -0.28 17.27 10.52
CA ASN A 120 0.64 17.45 9.41
C ASN A 120 1.14 16.08 8.93
N PRO A 121 0.86 15.67 7.69
CA PRO A 121 1.27 14.36 7.20
C PRO A 121 2.74 14.28 6.77
N ASN A 122 3.46 15.40 6.71
CA ASN A 122 4.83 15.46 6.20
C ASN A 122 5.87 15.41 7.32
N ILE A 123 5.59 14.66 8.39
CA ILE A 123 6.53 14.38 9.48
C ILE A 123 7.29 13.11 9.12
N PHE A 124 8.58 13.25 8.90
CA PHE A 124 9.44 12.12 8.52
C PHE A 124 10.37 11.69 9.65
N GLN A 125 10.50 12.53 10.69
CA GLN A 125 11.38 12.26 11.82
C GLN A 125 10.68 12.59 13.13
N ILE A 126 10.75 11.67 14.08
CA ILE A 126 10.34 11.88 15.47
C ILE A 126 11.53 11.59 16.36
N CYS A 127 12.00 12.60 17.09
CA CYS A 127 13.06 12.47 18.06
C CYS A 127 12.49 12.64 19.47
N THR A 128 12.76 11.68 20.34
CA THR A 128 12.22 11.66 21.70
C THR A 128 13.36 11.82 22.69
N LEU A 129 13.56 13.05 23.19
CA LEU A 129 14.61 13.40 24.15
C LEU A 129 14.17 13.20 25.61
N ARG A 130 12.96 12.70 25.82
CA ARG A 130 12.38 12.37 27.13
C ARG A 130 12.15 10.88 27.27
N ASP A 131 12.13 10.39 28.50
CA ASP A 131 11.67 9.03 28.77
C ASP A 131 10.15 8.95 28.57
N VAL A 132 9.72 8.26 27.51
CA VAL A 132 8.30 7.97 27.29
C VAL A 132 7.89 6.88 28.26
N ARG A 133 7.23 7.26 29.36
CA ARG A 133 6.64 6.30 30.29
C ARG A 133 5.19 6.04 29.89
N GLY A 134 4.92 4.82 29.39
CA GLY A 134 3.57 4.32 29.11
C GLY A 134 3.23 4.18 27.62
N GLU A 135 2.58 3.06 27.29
CA GLU A 135 2.20 2.63 25.93
C GLU A 135 1.30 3.67 25.23
N VAL A 136 0.31 4.24 25.94
CA VAL A 136 -0.63 5.23 25.39
C VAL A 136 0.09 6.51 24.91
N ALA A 137 1.14 6.95 25.62
CA ALA A 137 1.88 8.15 25.25
C ALA A 137 2.78 7.91 24.02
N ARG A 138 3.34 6.70 23.87
CA ARG A 138 4.13 6.29 22.70
C ARG A 138 3.28 6.26 21.44
N ARG A 139 2.09 5.65 21.51
CA ARG A 139 1.09 5.63 20.44
C ARG A 139 0.71 7.02 19.92
N GLN A 140 0.36 7.96 20.82
CA GLN A 140 -0.04 9.31 20.42
C GLN A 140 1.09 10.14 19.80
N THR A 141 2.33 9.78 20.12
CA THR A 141 3.55 10.45 19.65
C THR A 141 3.86 9.98 18.22
N ILE A 142 3.90 8.66 17.99
CA ILE A 142 4.30 8.06 16.70
C ILE A 142 3.16 8.10 15.67
N GLY A 143 1.91 7.89 16.08
CA GLY A 143 0.74 7.82 15.19
C GLY A 143 0.51 9.08 14.34
N ARG A 144 1.18 10.19 14.66
CA ARG A 144 1.16 11.42 13.87
C ARG A 144 2.06 11.36 12.63
N GLY A 145 3.18 10.64 12.71
CA GLY A 145 4.13 10.46 11.61
C GLY A 145 3.81 9.29 10.68
N LEU A 146 2.84 8.43 11.04
CA LEU A 146 2.45 7.26 10.23
C LEU A 146 1.49 7.59 9.07
N ARG A 147 1.29 8.87 8.77
CA ARG A 147 0.39 9.32 7.70
C ARG A 147 1.14 9.40 6.39
N LEU A 148 0.46 9.07 5.28
CA LEU A 148 1.03 9.26 3.94
C LEU A 148 1.26 10.75 3.68
N ALA A 149 2.48 11.12 3.33
CA ALA A 149 2.87 12.48 3.03
C ALA A 149 2.12 13.05 1.82
N VAL A 150 2.06 14.36 1.70
CA VAL A 150 1.51 15.08 0.54
C VAL A 150 2.59 15.81 -0.24
N ASN A 151 2.44 15.87 -1.56
CA ASN A 151 3.27 16.71 -2.43
C ASN A 151 2.83 18.19 -2.37
N GLN A 152 3.51 19.06 -3.12
CA GLN A 152 3.19 20.49 -3.16
C GLN A 152 1.81 20.81 -3.79
N GLN A 153 1.20 19.84 -4.48
CA GLN A 153 -0.15 19.92 -5.03
C GLN A 153 -1.21 19.44 -4.02
N GLY A 154 -0.80 19.02 -2.81
CA GLY A 154 -1.69 18.50 -1.77
C GLY A 154 -2.10 17.04 -1.97
N GLU A 155 -1.51 16.34 -2.95
CA GLU A 155 -1.84 14.95 -3.27
C GLU A 155 -1.00 13.97 -2.43
N ARG A 156 -1.64 12.90 -1.95
CA ARG A 156 -0.97 11.87 -1.14
C ARG A 156 0.05 11.09 -1.97
N VAL A 157 1.30 11.07 -1.49
CA VAL A 157 2.35 10.24 -2.03
C VAL A 157 2.20 8.84 -1.46
N ARG A 158 1.98 7.83 -2.31
CA ARG A 158 1.83 6.42 -1.89
C ARG A 158 3.13 5.61 -1.96
N ASP A 159 4.25 6.28 -2.22
CA ASP A 159 5.54 5.61 -2.32
C ASP A 159 6.06 5.26 -0.92
N GLU A 160 6.18 3.97 -0.60
CA GLU A 160 6.64 3.52 0.72
C GLU A 160 8.09 3.95 1.00
N GLN A 161 8.94 4.11 -0.02
CA GLN A 161 10.32 4.59 0.15
C GLN A 161 10.36 6.06 0.56
N VAL A 162 9.35 6.83 0.16
CA VAL A 162 9.18 8.21 0.64
C VAL A 162 8.59 8.19 2.05
N ASN A 163 7.57 7.39 2.29
CA ASN A 163 6.83 7.34 3.55
C ASN A 163 7.53 6.50 4.63
N ILE A 164 8.83 6.75 4.85
CA ILE A 164 9.59 6.15 5.94
C ILE A 164 9.66 7.16 7.09
N LEU A 165 9.11 6.75 8.24
CA LEU A 165 9.20 7.51 9.49
C LEU A 165 10.43 7.06 10.27
N THR A 166 11.42 7.94 10.43
CA THR A 166 12.57 7.69 11.32
C THR A 166 12.19 8.06 12.74
N VAL A 167 12.29 7.10 13.66
CA VAL A 167 12.07 7.36 15.10
C VAL A 167 13.38 7.22 15.86
N ILE A 168 13.76 8.26 16.58
CA ILE A 168 14.91 8.31 17.48
C ILE A 168 14.37 8.27 18.91
N ALA A 169 14.72 7.22 19.65
CA ALA A 169 14.23 6.97 21.01
C ALA A 169 15.40 6.64 21.95
N ASN A 170 15.19 6.90 23.26
CA ASN A 170 16.16 6.59 24.32
C ASN A 170 16.06 5.12 24.81
N GLU A 171 15.67 4.19 23.93
CA GLU A 171 15.54 2.77 24.26
C GLU A 171 16.20 1.91 23.17
N PRO A 172 16.60 0.66 23.48
CA PRO A 172 17.16 -0.24 22.46
C PRO A 172 16.16 -0.47 21.32
N TYR A 173 16.67 -0.42 20.09
CA TYR A 173 15.88 -0.59 18.86
C TYR A 173 14.94 -1.81 18.90
N GLU A 174 15.42 -2.96 19.37
CA GLU A 174 14.61 -4.18 19.45
C GLU A 174 13.41 -4.06 20.39
N ALA A 175 13.59 -3.36 21.52
CA ALA A 175 12.53 -3.14 22.50
C ALA A 175 11.47 -2.18 21.94
N PHE A 176 11.92 -1.12 21.25
CA PHE A 176 11.05 -0.17 20.58
C PHE A 176 10.24 -0.83 19.46
N ALA A 177 10.90 -1.56 18.56
CA ALA A 177 10.26 -2.23 17.44
C ALA A 177 9.22 -3.26 17.90
N ARG A 178 9.55 -4.04 18.94
CA ARG A 178 8.65 -5.03 19.53
C ARG A 178 7.43 -4.37 20.18
N GLY A 179 7.65 -3.32 20.98
CA GLY A 179 6.56 -2.56 21.59
C GLY A 179 5.61 -1.99 20.54
N LEU A 180 6.13 -1.35 19.49
CA LEU A 180 5.32 -0.81 18.41
C LEU A 180 4.52 -1.89 17.67
N GLN A 181 5.11 -3.07 17.43
CA GLN A 181 4.40 -4.18 16.79
C GLN A 181 3.25 -4.68 17.68
N THR A 182 3.50 -4.98 18.95
CA THR A 182 2.47 -5.40 19.91
C THR A 182 1.34 -4.37 19.99
N GLU A 183 1.67 -3.07 20.03
CA GLU A 183 0.68 -1.98 20.07
C GLU A 183 -0.21 -1.96 18.81
N ILE A 184 0.35 -2.19 17.61
CA ILE A 184 -0.43 -2.26 16.37
C ILE A 184 -1.35 -3.50 16.38
N GLU A 185 -0.89 -4.62 16.95
CA GLU A 185 -1.68 -5.83 17.02
C GLU A 185 -2.94 -5.66 17.87
N GLU A 186 -2.80 -5.03 19.04
CA GLU A 186 -3.89 -4.75 19.96
C GLU A 186 -4.96 -3.82 19.37
N ASP A 187 -4.55 -2.77 18.65
CA ASP A 187 -5.46 -1.79 18.05
C ASP A 187 -6.18 -2.31 16.80
N ALA A 188 -5.46 -3.05 15.95
CA ALA A 188 -6.04 -3.64 14.74
C ALA A 188 -6.89 -4.87 15.05
N GLY A 189 -6.72 -5.46 16.25
CA GLY A 189 -7.26 -6.77 16.58
C GLY A 189 -6.66 -7.87 15.71
N ILE A 190 -5.41 -7.71 15.27
CA ILE A 190 -4.69 -8.64 14.38
C ILE A 190 -3.39 -9.00 15.06
N LYS A 191 -3.08 -10.28 15.27
CA LYS A 191 -1.75 -10.70 15.76
C LYS A 191 -0.82 -10.99 14.58
N PHE A 192 0.37 -10.38 14.53
CA PHE A 192 1.33 -10.63 13.46
C PHE A 192 2.07 -11.95 13.69
N GLY A 193 2.10 -12.78 12.65
CA GLY A 193 2.74 -14.08 12.73
C GLY A 193 2.07 -15.05 13.70
N VAL A 194 0.79 -14.82 14.06
CA VAL A 194 -0.05 -15.78 14.76
C VAL A 194 -1.32 -16.00 13.94
N VAL A 195 -1.60 -17.25 13.58
CA VAL A 195 -2.81 -17.66 12.89
C VAL A 195 -3.83 -18.05 13.95
N GLU A 196 -4.96 -17.35 14.01
CA GLU A 196 -6.06 -17.73 14.89
C GLU A 196 -6.94 -18.81 14.24
N PRO A 197 -7.61 -19.68 15.01
CA PRO A 197 -8.48 -20.72 14.45
C PRO A 197 -9.63 -20.20 13.60
N THR A 198 -10.01 -18.93 13.76
CA THR A 198 -11.05 -18.23 13.00
C THR A 198 -10.53 -17.48 11.77
N SER A 199 -9.22 -17.51 11.49
CA SER A 199 -8.60 -16.71 10.43
C SER A 199 -9.15 -16.99 9.03
N PHE A 200 -9.69 -18.19 8.79
CA PHE A 200 -10.14 -18.65 7.47
C PHE A 200 -11.66 -18.74 7.33
N VAL A 201 -12.45 -18.29 8.32
CA VAL A 201 -13.92 -18.41 8.32
C VAL A 201 -14.56 -17.85 7.04
N GLY A 202 -14.02 -16.75 6.52
CA GLY A 202 -14.50 -16.06 5.32
C GLY A 202 -13.89 -16.54 4.00
N VAL A 203 -13.04 -17.58 4.00
CA VAL A 203 -12.49 -18.17 2.77
C VAL A 203 -13.55 -19.02 2.09
N MET A 204 -13.60 -18.97 0.76
CA MET A 204 -14.54 -19.78 -0.02
C MET A 204 -13.97 -21.18 -0.28
N TRP A 205 -14.80 -22.22 -0.20
CA TRP A 205 -14.44 -23.59 -0.57
C TRP A 205 -14.09 -23.71 -2.06
N ASP A 206 -14.87 -23.04 -2.91
CA ASP A 206 -14.66 -22.98 -4.35
C ASP A 206 -14.88 -21.53 -4.83
N PRO A 207 -13.81 -20.81 -5.16
CA PRO A 207 -13.91 -19.44 -5.70
C PRO A 207 -14.61 -19.35 -7.06
N SER A 208 -14.70 -20.46 -7.80
CA SER A 208 -15.32 -20.54 -9.12
C SER A 208 -16.82 -20.90 -9.06
N ALA A 209 -17.32 -21.31 -7.89
CA ALA A 209 -18.70 -21.70 -7.71
C ALA A 209 -19.66 -20.51 -7.85
N LEU A 210 -20.78 -20.76 -8.54
CA LEU A 210 -21.86 -19.79 -8.73
C LEU A 210 -22.59 -19.44 -7.43
N GLU A 211 -22.55 -20.33 -6.43
CA GLU A 211 -23.03 -20.07 -5.08
C GLU A 211 -21.85 -20.05 -4.10
N PRO A 212 -21.60 -18.93 -3.40
CA PRO A 212 -20.48 -18.82 -2.49
C PRO A 212 -20.71 -19.69 -1.25
N SER A 213 -19.91 -20.73 -1.11
CA SER A 213 -19.80 -21.55 0.10
C SER A 213 -18.50 -21.20 0.81
N PHE A 214 -18.61 -20.87 2.11
CA PHE A 214 -17.47 -20.47 2.93
C PHE A 214 -17.01 -21.62 3.83
N LEU A 215 -15.73 -21.65 4.20
CA LEU A 215 -15.17 -22.60 5.15
C LEU A 215 -15.95 -22.60 6.47
N GLY A 216 -16.38 -21.42 6.93
CA GLY A 216 -17.05 -21.28 8.22
C GLY A 216 -16.10 -21.60 9.38
N VAL A 217 -16.65 -21.69 10.59
CA VAL A 217 -15.86 -21.95 11.80
C VAL A 217 -15.22 -23.34 11.77
N GLU A 218 -15.96 -24.36 11.35
CA GLU A 218 -15.46 -25.74 11.29
C GLU A 218 -14.37 -25.92 10.24
N GLY A 219 -14.55 -25.41 9.02
CA GLY A 219 -13.53 -25.46 7.98
C GLY A 219 -12.28 -24.65 8.34
N SER A 220 -12.45 -23.50 8.99
CA SER A 220 -11.33 -22.69 9.47
C SER A 220 -10.53 -23.39 10.57
N GLN A 221 -11.21 -24.06 11.50
CA GLN A 221 -10.57 -24.89 12.52
C GLN A 221 -9.81 -26.06 11.88
N HIS A 222 -10.37 -26.70 10.86
CA HIS A 222 -9.72 -27.83 10.19
C HIS A 222 -8.43 -27.42 9.48
N VAL A 223 -8.43 -26.26 8.80
CA VAL A 223 -7.19 -25.68 8.25
C VAL A 223 -6.18 -25.39 9.36
N TRP A 224 -6.62 -24.80 10.47
CA TRP A 224 -5.74 -24.49 11.60
C TRP A 224 -5.11 -25.75 12.23
N ASP A 225 -5.92 -26.78 12.50
CA ASP A 225 -5.47 -28.06 13.06
C ASP A 225 -4.46 -28.75 12.14
N PHE A 226 -4.68 -28.67 10.82
CA PHE A 226 -3.73 -29.18 9.83
C PHE A 226 -2.38 -28.42 9.89
N LEU A 227 -2.41 -27.09 9.93
CA LEU A 227 -1.18 -26.29 10.04
C LEU A 227 -0.41 -26.62 11.33
N VAL A 228 -1.10 -26.89 12.44
CA VAL A 228 -0.46 -27.36 13.69
C VAL A 228 0.15 -28.75 13.51
N ALA A 229 -0.60 -29.68 12.94
CA ALA A 229 -0.14 -31.06 12.74
C ALA A 229 1.04 -31.17 11.76
N ALA A 230 1.09 -30.29 10.75
CA ALA A 230 2.19 -30.15 9.81
C ALA A 230 3.40 -29.39 10.41
N ALA A 231 3.34 -28.99 11.69
CA ALA A 231 4.32 -28.16 12.37
C ALA A 231 4.62 -26.85 11.60
N GLN A 232 3.64 -26.32 10.87
CA GLN A 232 3.70 -25.05 10.13
C GLN A 232 3.35 -23.87 11.05
N ILE A 233 2.49 -24.12 12.05
CA ILE A 233 2.23 -23.23 13.18
C ILE A 233 2.36 -24.01 14.50
N SER A 234 2.63 -23.32 15.60
CA SER A 234 2.66 -23.92 16.94
C SER A 234 1.24 -24.09 17.53
N GLU A 235 1.13 -24.77 18.68
CA GLU A 235 -0.16 -24.99 19.38
C GLU A 235 -0.86 -23.69 19.82
N ASP A 236 -0.10 -22.61 20.01
CA ASP A 236 -0.61 -21.25 20.27
C ASP A 236 -0.86 -20.44 18.99
N GLY A 237 -0.68 -21.05 17.82
CA GLY A 237 -0.91 -20.47 16.50
C GLY A 237 0.25 -19.67 15.93
N ALA A 238 1.42 -19.62 16.58
CA ALA A 238 2.56 -18.86 16.09
C ALA A 238 3.16 -19.50 14.83
N VAL A 239 3.42 -18.68 13.80
CA VAL A 239 3.94 -19.14 12.52
C VAL A 239 5.40 -19.56 12.63
N LEU A 240 5.67 -20.81 12.26
CA LEU A 240 6.99 -21.43 12.29
C LEU A 240 7.77 -21.17 10.98
N ALA A 241 9.08 -21.45 11.00
CA ALA A 241 9.99 -21.09 9.91
C ALA A 241 9.71 -21.85 8.60
N ASN A 242 9.23 -23.08 8.67
CA ASN A 242 8.83 -23.89 7.52
C ASN A 242 7.64 -23.29 6.77
N LEU A 243 6.59 -22.84 7.47
CA LEU A 243 5.45 -22.20 6.82
C LEU A 243 5.86 -20.90 6.10
N ARG A 244 6.82 -20.16 6.67
CA ARG A 244 7.40 -18.99 5.98
C ARG A 244 8.09 -19.41 4.68
N ALA A 245 8.96 -20.41 4.75
CA ALA A 245 9.69 -20.91 3.59
C ALA A 245 8.75 -21.45 2.49
N GLU A 246 7.69 -22.16 2.86
CA GLU A 246 6.66 -22.71 1.94
C GLU A 246 5.83 -21.61 1.29
N LEU A 247 5.38 -20.62 2.06
CA LEU A 247 4.67 -19.44 1.55
C LEU A 247 5.54 -18.60 0.60
N GLU A 248 6.84 -18.52 0.89
CA GLU A 248 7.86 -17.86 0.07
C GLU A 248 8.15 -18.63 -1.23
N ALA A 249 8.17 -19.96 -1.19
CA ALA A 249 8.32 -20.82 -2.37
C ALA A 249 7.05 -20.86 -3.24
N GLY A 250 5.94 -20.32 -2.75
CA GLY A 250 4.64 -20.40 -3.43
C GLY A 250 4.02 -21.79 -3.40
N GLN A 251 4.53 -22.67 -2.53
CA GLN A 251 4.12 -24.06 -2.39
C GLN A 251 3.60 -24.27 -0.98
N ILE A 252 2.30 -24.08 -0.79
CA ILE A 252 1.63 -24.48 0.44
C ILE A 252 1.07 -25.88 0.24
N GLU A 253 1.48 -26.82 1.08
CA GLU A 253 0.86 -28.14 1.13
C GLU A 253 -0.40 -28.03 2.00
N LEU A 254 -1.56 -28.31 1.40
CA LEU A 254 -2.85 -28.42 2.09
C LEU A 254 -3.51 -29.75 1.74
N PRO A 255 -4.39 -30.26 2.63
CA PRO A 255 -5.24 -31.40 2.32
C PRO A 255 -5.99 -31.20 0.98
N ALA A 256 -6.15 -32.28 0.22
CA ALA A 256 -6.76 -32.24 -1.11
C ALA A 256 -8.16 -31.59 -1.15
N GLU A 257 -8.90 -31.65 -0.04
CA GLU A 257 -10.20 -30.99 0.13
C GLU A 257 -10.14 -29.46 0.03
N PHE A 258 -9.00 -28.83 0.37
CA PHE A 258 -8.80 -27.39 0.28
C PHE A 258 -8.13 -26.95 -1.03
N GLY A 259 -7.91 -27.87 -1.98
CA GLY A 259 -7.16 -27.57 -3.21
C GLY A 259 -7.69 -26.36 -3.99
N LEU A 260 -9.01 -26.18 -4.06
CA LEU A 260 -9.64 -25.03 -4.73
C LEU A 260 -9.60 -23.73 -3.90
N ALA A 261 -9.44 -23.84 -2.58
CA ALA A 261 -9.35 -22.72 -1.65
C ALA A 261 -7.90 -22.32 -1.31
N ALA A 262 -6.91 -23.10 -1.78
CA ALA A 262 -5.51 -23.02 -1.36
C ALA A 262 -4.92 -21.61 -1.53
N ASP A 263 -5.20 -20.94 -2.65
CA ASP A 263 -4.70 -19.59 -2.90
C ASP A 263 -5.27 -18.55 -1.94
N GLN A 264 -6.56 -18.66 -1.59
CA GLN A 264 -7.19 -17.77 -0.61
C GLN A 264 -6.63 -18.00 0.80
N ILE A 265 -6.43 -19.27 1.18
CA ILE A 265 -5.79 -19.64 2.45
C ILE A 265 -4.37 -19.07 2.50
N ALA A 266 -3.58 -19.26 1.43
CA ALA A 266 -2.24 -18.71 1.32
C ALA A 266 -2.23 -17.18 1.37
N GLN A 267 -3.23 -16.50 0.78
CA GLN A 267 -3.36 -15.04 0.90
C GLN A 267 -3.64 -14.59 2.34
N VAL A 268 -4.51 -15.29 3.07
CA VAL A 268 -4.77 -15.00 4.49
C VAL A 268 -3.48 -15.15 5.29
N LEU A 269 -2.76 -16.26 5.11
CA LEU A 269 -1.48 -16.52 5.78
C LEU A 269 -0.41 -15.47 5.45
N ARG A 270 -0.29 -15.06 4.18
CA ARG A 270 0.64 -14.00 3.78
C ARG A 270 0.31 -12.67 4.46
N ARG A 271 -0.98 -12.33 4.61
CA ARG A 271 -1.37 -11.11 5.35
C ARG A 271 -1.01 -11.20 6.83
N THR A 272 -1.19 -12.36 7.45
CA THR A 272 -0.77 -12.59 8.84
C THR A 272 0.74 -12.42 9.03
N LEU A 273 1.53 -12.67 7.98
CA LEU A 273 2.98 -12.46 7.96
C LEU A 273 3.41 -11.02 7.63
N GLN A 274 2.53 -10.16 7.12
CA GLN A 274 2.86 -8.77 6.81
C GLN A 274 3.11 -7.99 8.10
N ARG A 275 4.38 -7.89 8.49
CA ARG A 275 4.83 -7.01 9.57
C ARG A 275 5.09 -5.63 9.01
N VAL A 276 4.92 -4.61 9.85
CA VAL A 276 5.53 -3.31 9.58
C VAL A 276 7.04 -3.52 9.51
N SER A 277 7.63 -3.19 8.36
CA SER A 277 9.09 -3.28 8.17
C SER A 277 9.74 -2.22 9.04
N VAL A 278 10.21 -2.65 10.21
CA VAL A 278 11.07 -1.84 11.07
C VAL A 278 12.50 -2.25 10.77
N GLY A 279 13.37 -1.28 10.50
CA GLY A 279 14.80 -1.46 10.29
C GLY A 279 15.60 -0.42 11.07
N ASN A 280 16.80 -0.78 11.51
CA ASN A 280 17.72 0.18 12.13
C ASN A 280 18.28 1.11 11.06
N ALA A 281 17.94 2.41 11.10
CA ALA A 281 18.35 3.37 10.08
C ALA A 281 19.88 3.44 9.85
N ASP A 282 20.68 3.14 10.88
CA ASP A 282 22.14 3.14 10.80
C ASP A 282 22.68 1.94 9.99
N GLU A 283 21.88 0.88 9.83
CA GLU A 283 22.24 -0.30 9.04
C GLU A 283 21.85 -0.15 7.56
N ALA A 284 21.08 0.89 7.19
CA ALA A 284 20.69 1.14 5.81
C ALA A 284 21.86 1.70 4.99
N ARG A 285 22.29 0.92 3.99
CA ARG A 285 23.48 1.24 3.18
C ARG A 285 23.07 1.90 1.86
N PRO A 286 23.83 2.90 1.38
CA PRO A 286 23.68 3.37 0.01
C PRO A 286 24.10 2.25 -0.94
N VAL A 287 23.34 2.07 -2.02
CA VAL A 287 23.62 1.13 -3.09
C VAL A 287 24.22 1.93 -4.25
N PRO A 288 25.54 1.89 -4.46
CA PRO A 288 26.17 2.67 -5.51
C PRO A 288 25.83 2.13 -6.90
N LEU A 289 25.94 2.99 -7.90
CA LEU A 289 25.92 2.56 -9.29
C LEU A 289 27.19 1.79 -9.65
N ARG A 290 27.04 0.80 -10.52
CA ARG A 290 28.16 0.14 -11.20
C ARG A 290 28.44 0.89 -12.49
N ASP A 291 29.42 1.79 -12.46
CA ASP A 291 29.74 2.67 -13.59
C ASP A 291 30.03 1.88 -14.89
N GLU A 292 30.62 0.68 -14.81
CA GLU A 292 30.89 -0.20 -15.95
C GLU A 292 29.61 -0.58 -16.71
N VAL A 293 28.54 -0.93 -15.99
CA VAL A 293 27.24 -1.30 -16.59
C VAL A 293 26.46 -0.05 -16.96
N PHE A 294 26.44 0.95 -16.08
CA PHE A 294 25.70 2.20 -16.28
C PHE A 294 26.18 2.97 -17.53
N LEU A 295 27.48 2.94 -17.85
CA LEU A 295 28.06 3.59 -19.02
C LEU A 295 28.18 2.67 -20.24
N SER A 296 27.72 1.42 -20.14
CA SER A 296 27.80 0.46 -21.25
C SER A 296 26.88 0.82 -22.42
N ASP A 297 27.30 0.48 -23.63
CA ASP A 297 26.48 0.64 -24.85
C ASP A 297 25.21 -0.24 -24.78
N ASP A 298 25.30 -1.41 -24.15
CA ASP A 298 24.17 -2.32 -23.94
C ASP A 298 23.07 -1.64 -23.11
N PHE A 299 23.45 -1.05 -21.96
CA PHE A 299 22.51 -0.35 -21.11
C PHE A 299 21.99 0.95 -21.73
N ALA A 300 22.85 1.72 -22.41
CA ALA A 300 22.41 2.93 -23.11
C ALA A 300 21.36 2.62 -24.18
N ALA A 301 21.56 1.55 -24.96
CA ALA A 301 20.61 1.09 -25.96
C ALA A 301 19.29 0.59 -25.35
N LEU A 302 19.35 -0.11 -24.22
CA LEU A 302 18.16 -0.51 -23.45
C LEU A 302 17.40 0.73 -22.96
N TRP A 303 18.10 1.68 -22.33
CA TRP A 303 17.49 2.85 -21.73
C TRP A 303 16.81 3.74 -22.77
N GLN A 304 17.42 3.93 -23.94
CA GLN A 304 16.82 4.68 -25.06
C GLN A 304 15.46 4.12 -25.49
N ARG A 305 15.25 2.80 -25.40
CA ARG A 305 14.00 2.14 -25.77
C ARG A 305 12.91 2.27 -24.71
N VAL A 306 13.28 2.29 -23.42
CA VAL A 306 12.30 2.35 -22.31
C VAL A 306 11.99 3.78 -21.84
N ASN A 307 12.88 4.75 -22.07
CA ASN A 307 12.81 6.04 -21.38
C ASN A 307 11.77 7.04 -21.93
N THR A 308 10.99 6.68 -22.94
CA THR A 308 10.04 7.62 -23.57
C THR A 308 8.78 7.77 -22.73
N LYS A 309 8.46 9.01 -22.31
CA LYS A 309 7.19 9.27 -21.64
C LYS A 309 6.05 9.25 -22.65
N THR A 310 4.92 8.71 -22.24
CA THR A 310 3.73 8.61 -23.08
C THR A 310 2.53 9.26 -22.39
N VAL A 311 1.55 9.64 -23.19
CA VAL A 311 0.20 9.97 -22.75
C VAL A 311 -0.75 8.93 -23.32
N TYR A 312 -1.78 8.57 -22.56
CA TYR A 312 -2.80 7.66 -23.04
C TYR A 312 -4.02 8.44 -23.51
N ARG A 313 -4.70 7.88 -24.51
CA ARG A 313 -6.05 8.23 -24.92
C ARG A 313 -6.91 6.98 -24.80
N LEU A 314 -8.13 7.16 -24.32
CA LEU A 314 -9.10 6.08 -24.21
C LEU A 314 -10.02 6.13 -25.43
N ASP A 315 -10.08 5.02 -26.15
CA ASP A 315 -10.98 4.78 -27.27
C ASP A 315 -12.13 3.90 -26.76
N PHE A 316 -13.33 4.48 -26.64
CA PHE A 316 -14.48 3.82 -26.04
C PHE A 316 -15.56 3.55 -27.06
N ASP A 317 -15.93 2.29 -27.22
CA ASP A 317 -17.18 1.89 -27.85
C ASP A 317 -18.29 1.79 -26.80
N ASN A 318 -19.19 2.77 -26.82
CA ASN A 318 -20.30 2.84 -25.86
C ASN A 318 -21.31 1.71 -26.06
N ASP A 319 -21.53 1.26 -27.30
CA ASP A 319 -22.49 0.20 -27.59
C ASP A 319 -21.94 -1.16 -27.16
N GLN A 320 -20.65 -1.39 -27.38
CA GLN A 320 -19.95 -2.58 -26.87
C GLN A 320 -19.96 -2.62 -25.34
N LEU A 321 -19.66 -1.50 -24.65
CA LEU A 321 -19.71 -1.45 -23.18
C LEU A 321 -21.12 -1.80 -22.65
N ILE A 322 -22.18 -1.29 -23.29
CA ILE A 322 -23.56 -1.61 -22.92
C ILE A 322 -23.85 -3.10 -23.15
N ALA A 323 -23.40 -3.66 -24.27
CA ALA A 323 -23.57 -5.08 -24.58
C ALA A 323 -22.86 -5.97 -23.55
N ASP A 324 -21.65 -5.63 -23.15
CA ASP A 324 -20.89 -6.38 -22.14
C ASP A 324 -21.50 -6.26 -20.74
N CYS A 325 -21.92 -5.07 -20.32
CA CYS A 325 -22.66 -4.89 -19.07
C CYS A 325 -23.91 -5.76 -19.04
N THR A 326 -24.65 -5.78 -20.15
CA THR A 326 -25.90 -6.55 -20.30
C THR A 326 -25.64 -8.05 -20.20
N ARG A 327 -24.63 -8.55 -20.92
CA ARG A 327 -24.22 -9.96 -20.91
C ARG A 327 -23.77 -10.38 -19.51
N GLN A 328 -22.90 -9.60 -18.86
CA GLN A 328 -22.42 -9.92 -17.52
C GLN A 328 -23.55 -9.90 -16.50
N LEU A 329 -24.47 -8.94 -16.56
CA LEU A 329 -25.59 -8.87 -15.62
C LEU A 329 -26.53 -10.06 -15.82
N ARG A 330 -26.80 -10.46 -17.06
CA ARG A 330 -27.62 -11.63 -17.40
C ARG A 330 -27.07 -12.93 -16.78
N HIS A 331 -25.75 -13.09 -16.75
CA HIS A 331 -25.09 -14.28 -16.20
C HIS A 331 -24.68 -14.16 -14.72
N ALA A 332 -24.94 -13.02 -14.07
CA ALA A 332 -24.55 -12.86 -12.67
C ALA A 332 -25.46 -13.68 -11.72
N PRO A 333 -25.01 -13.99 -10.49
CA PRO A 333 -25.75 -14.84 -9.55
C PRO A 333 -27.19 -14.35 -9.29
N ALA A 334 -28.12 -15.30 -9.11
CA ALA A 334 -29.54 -14.99 -8.88
C ALA A 334 -29.76 -14.29 -7.53
N VAL A 335 -30.64 -13.29 -7.50
CA VAL A 335 -30.96 -12.58 -6.26
C VAL A 335 -31.94 -13.41 -5.43
N GLN A 336 -31.43 -13.96 -4.32
CA GLN A 336 -32.22 -14.76 -3.40
C GLN A 336 -33.19 -13.89 -2.59
N PRO A 337 -34.46 -14.32 -2.42
CA PRO A 337 -35.43 -13.57 -1.64
C PRO A 337 -35.04 -13.47 -0.16
N ARG A 338 -35.45 -12.39 0.49
CA ARG A 338 -35.23 -12.22 1.94
C ARG A 338 -35.95 -13.32 2.72
N ARG A 339 -35.21 -14.03 3.56
CA ARG A 339 -35.74 -15.05 4.47
C ARG A 339 -35.64 -14.55 5.89
N MET A 340 -36.75 -14.58 6.63
CA MET A 340 -36.75 -14.32 8.05
C MET A 340 -36.89 -15.65 8.79
N ARG A 341 -36.01 -15.85 9.77
CA ARG A 341 -36.00 -17.05 10.60
C ARG A 341 -36.62 -16.67 11.94
N TRP A 342 -37.80 -17.23 12.21
CA TRP A 342 -38.41 -17.11 13.53
C TRP A 342 -38.13 -18.38 14.34
N ALA A 343 -37.71 -18.19 15.58
CA ALA A 343 -37.63 -19.23 16.59
C ALA A 343 -38.60 -18.85 17.72
N LYS A 344 -39.57 -19.72 17.99
CA LYS A 344 -40.41 -19.62 19.20
C LYS A 344 -39.98 -20.71 20.17
N ALA A 345 -39.65 -20.31 21.40
CA ALA A 345 -39.43 -21.20 22.52
C ALA A 345 -40.62 -21.06 23.48
N THR A 346 -41.27 -22.18 23.80
CA THR A 346 -42.29 -22.23 24.84
C THR A 346 -41.62 -22.64 26.15
N ILE A 347 -41.84 -21.88 27.22
CA ILE A 347 -41.33 -22.19 28.57
C ILE A 347 -42.48 -22.84 29.35
N GLU A 348 -42.33 -24.12 29.72
CA GLU A 348 -43.22 -24.79 30.68
C GLU A 348 -42.65 -24.67 32.09
N LEU A 349 -43.45 -24.12 33.01
CA LEU A 349 -43.10 -23.97 34.42
C LEU A 349 -43.78 -25.05 35.25
N ALA A 350 -42.98 -25.93 35.86
CA ALA A 350 -43.43 -26.92 36.84
C ALA A 350 -43.04 -26.48 38.27
N PRO A 351 -43.74 -26.97 39.31
CA PRO A 351 -43.54 -26.53 40.70
C PRO A 351 -42.16 -26.81 41.30
N SER A 352 -41.34 -27.67 40.69
CA SER A 352 -39.99 -28.04 41.15
C SER A 352 -38.84 -27.35 40.39
N GLY A 353 -39.15 -26.32 39.60
CA GLY A 353 -38.17 -25.59 38.79
C GLY A 353 -38.33 -25.83 37.29
N VAL A 354 -37.65 -25.01 36.49
CA VAL A 354 -37.79 -24.96 35.02
C VAL A 354 -37.26 -26.26 34.39
N LEU A 355 -38.17 -27.15 33.99
CA LEU A 355 -37.86 -28.26 33.08
C LEU A 355 -37.89 -27.70 31.65
N ALA A 356 -36.76 -27.21 31.18
CA ALA A 356 -36.62 -26.81 29.78
C ALA A 356 -36.61 -28.05 28.89
N THR A 357 -37.64 -28.26 28.08
CA THR A 357 -37.49 -28.98 26.82
C THR A 357 -38.20 -28.23 25.71
N SER A 358 -37.46 -27.29 25.12
CA SER A 358 -37.89 -26.51 23.97
C SER A 358 -38.01 -27.42 22.74
N GLN A 359 -39.24 -27.64 22.24
CA GLN A 359 -39.40 -27.94 20.82
C GLN A 359 -39.14 -26.67 20.02
N ASN A 360 -37.93 -26.52 19.49
CA ASN A 360 -37.58 -25.48 18.53
C ASN A 360 -38.33 -25.75 17.22
N LYS A 361 -39.57 -25.28 17.07
CA LYS A 361 -40.22 -25.18 15.76
C LYS A 361 -39.57 -24.02 15.00
N ARG A 362 -38.51 -24.35 14.24
CA ARG A 362 -37.86 -23.44 13.29
C ARG A 362 -38.73 -23.37 12.04
N ALA A 363 -39.37 -22.24 11.81
CA ALA A 363 -40.02 -21.95 10.53
C ALA A 363 -39.22 -20.85 9.81
N THR A 364 -38.80 -21.16 8.58
CA THR A 364 -38.30 -20.12 7.66
C THR A 364 -39.51 -19.65 6.88
N VAL A 365 -39.94 -18.41 7.09
CA VAL A 365 -40.97 -17.80 6.21
C VAL A 365 -40.26 -16.86 5.26
N VAL A 366 -40.57 -16.99 3.98
CA VAL A 366 -40.20 -16.01 2.95
C VAL A 366 -41.09 -14.80 3.18
N ILE A 367 -40.49 -13.63 3.37
CA ILE A 367 -41.26 -12.39 3.44
C ILE A 367 -41.61 -12.02 2.01
N ASP A 368 -42.89 -12.11 1.66
CA ASP A 368 -43.44 -11.49 0.47
C ASP A 368 -44.15 -10.22 0.97
N ASP A 369 -43.49 -9.06 0.83
CA ASP A 369 -44.02 -7.76 1.24
C ASP A 369 -44.36 -6.95 -0.02
N PRO A 370 -45.57 -7.11 -0.57
CA PRO A 370 -45.98 -6.46 -1.81
C PRO A 370 -46.18 -4.94 -1.67
N ASP A 371 -46.29 -4.41 -0.43
CA ASP A 371 -46.52 -2.98 -0.15
C ASP A 371 -45.22 -2.19 0.10
N ARG A 372 -44.06 -2.81 -0.09
CA ARG A 372 -42.78 -2.14 0.10
C ARG A 372 -42.55 -1.10 -1.00
N GLY A 373 -42.34 0.16 -0.58
CA GLY A 373 -41.88 1.22 -1.49
C GLY A 373 -40.58 0.82 -2.19
N LEU A 374 -40.61 0.73 -3.52
CA LEU A 374 -39.44 0.42 -4.32
C LEU A 374 -38.55 1.68 -4.43
N PRO A 375 -37.22 1.55 -4.23
CA PRO A 375 -36.30 2.67 -4.41
C PRO A 375 -36.19 3.06 -5.89
N ASP A 376 -35.73 4.28 -6.16
CA ASP A 376 -35.41 4.71 -7.52
C ASP A 376 -34.15 3.97 -8.02
N LEU A 377 -34.38 2.82 -8.65
CA LEU A 377 -33.37 1.94 -9.21
C LEU A 377 -32.37 2.67 -10.12
N LEU A 378 -32.86 3.60 -10.95
CA LEU A 378 -31.99 4.29 -11.92
C LEU A 378 -31.07 5.28 -11.21
N THR A 379 -31.56 6.01 -10.22
CA THR A 379 -30.75 6.95 -9.43
C THR A 379 -29.71 6.21 -8.60
N GLU A 380 -30.10 5.15 -7.89
CA GLU A 380 -29.19 4.36 -7.06
C GLU A 380 -28.05 3.70 -7.86
N VAL A 381 -28.36 3.15 -9.04
CA VAL A 381 -27.34 2.58 -9.93
C VAL A 381 -26.51 3.68 -10.58
N GLN A 382 -27.10 4.83 -10.92
CA GLN A 382 -26.39 5.97 -11.47
C GLN A 382 -25.36 6.52 -10.48
N ASP A 383 -25.73 6.71 -9.21
CA ASP A 383 -24.81 7.25 -8.21
C ASP A 383 -23.61 6.33 -7.98
N ARG A 384 -23.83 5.01 -8.04
CA ARG A 384 -22.77 4.00 -7.85
C ARG A 384 -21.92 3.75 -9.11
N THR A 385 -22.42 4.04 -10.30
CA THR A 385 -21.73 3.71 -11.57
C THR A 385 -21.36 4.92 -12.41
N GLN A 386 -21.92 6.09 -12.15
CA GLN A 386 -21.74 7.33 -12.89
C GLN A 386 -22.06 7.19 -14.41
N LEU A 387 -22.89 6.21 -14.80
CA LEU A 387 -23.40 6.08 -16.17
C LEU A 387 -24.66 6.91 -16.37
N THR A 388 -24.99 7.20 -17.63
CA THR A 388 -26.23 7.90 -17.95
C THR A 388 -27.45 7.01 -17.65
N ARG A 389 -28.56 7.63 -17.22
CA ARG A 389 -29.83 6.92 -16.98
C ARG A 389 -30.27 6.12 -18.20
N ARG A 390 -30.02 6.62 -19.42
CA ARG A 390 -30.35 5.95 -20.69
C ARG A 390 -29.58 4.63 -20.85
N SER A 391 -28.26 4.64 -20.61
CA SER A 391 -27.42 3.45 -20.69
C SER A 391 -27.82 2.43 -19.62
N ILE A 392 -28.05 2.88 -18.38
CA ILE A 392 -28.47 2.02 -17.27
C ILE A 392 -29.81 1.36 -17.58
N ALA A 393 -30.81 2.13 -18.03
CA ALA A 393 -32.11 1.58 -18.39
C ALA A 393 -31.99 0.50 -19.48
N LYS A 394 -31.16 0.74 -20.51
CA LYS A 394 -30.90 -0.24 -21.57
C LYS A 394 -30.27 -1.53 -21.01
N ILE A 395 -29.22 -1.42 -20.19
CA ILE A 395 -28.56 -2.57 -19.54
C ILE A 395 -29.56 -3.39 -18.72
N LEU A 396 -30.37 -2.72 -17.89
CA LEU A 396 -31.31 -3.38 -16.99
C LEU A 396 -32.44 -4.08 -17.78
N ILE A 397 -33.00 -3.43 -18.79
CA ILE A 397 -34.07 -4.01 -19.64
C ILE A 397 -33.52 -5.19 -20.44
N ASP A 398 -32.41 -5.02 -21.15
CA ASP A 398 -31.84 -6.02 -22.05
C ASP A 398 -31.23 -7.21 -21.26
N SER A 399 -30.96 -7.04 -19.97
CA SER A 399 -30.50 -8.15 -19.09
C SER A 399 -31.58 -9.19 -18.82
N HIS A 400 -32.86 -8.82 -18.95
CA HIS A 400 -34.03 -9.62 -18.56
C HIS A 400 -34.07 -10.05 -17.08
N ARG A 401 -33.46 -9.26 -16.19
CA ARG A 401 -33.38 -9.55 -14.74
C ARG A 401 -34.16 -8.61 -13.84
N LEU A 402 -35.05 -7.78 -14.39
CA LEU A 402 -35.83 -6.81 -13.60
C LEU A 402 -36.72 -7.47 -12.51
N ASP A 403 -37.07 -8.75 -12.65
CA ASP A 403 -37.81 -9.46 -11.59
C ASP A 403 -36.97 -9.72 -10.34
N ASP A 404 -35.64 -9.76 -10.44
CA ASP A 404 -34.76 -9.88 -9.28
C ASP A 404 -34.79 -8.61 -8.41
N PHE A 405 -35.03 -7.44 -9.02
CA PHE A 405 -35.24 -6.19 -8.28
C PHE A 405 -36.48 -6.26 -7.38
N LYS A 406 -37.56 -6.92 -7.83
CA LYS A 406 -38.78 -7.08 -7.02
C LYS A 406 -38.54 -7.98 -5.81
N ARG A 407 -37.62 -8.95 -5.92
CA ARG A 407 -37.31 -9.92 -4.86
C ARG A 407 -36.47 -9.31 -3.74
N ASP A 408 -35.40 -8.61 -4.11
CA ASP A 408 -34.57 -7.85 -3.16
C ASP A 408 -33.94 -6.64 -3.87
N PRO A 409 -34.58 -5.45 -3.77
CA PRO A 409 -34.11 -4.23 -4.43
C PRO A 409 -32.66 -3.87 -4.12
N GLU A 410 -32.27 -4.00 -2.85
CA GLU A 410 -30.96 -3.55 -2.35
C GLU A 410 -29.83 -4.44 -2.88
N ARG A 411 -30.04 -5.76 -2.83
CA ARG A 411 -29.09 -6.73 -3.40
C ARG A 411 -28.98 -6.61 -4.91
N PHE A 412 -30.09 -6.42 -5.60
CA PHE A 412 -30.07 -6.26 -7.06
C PHE A 412 -29.34 -4.97 -7.48
N ILE A 413 -29.57 -3.84 -6.79
CA ILE A 413 -28.85 -2.58 -7.02
C ILE A 413 -27.34 -2.79 -6.81
N ALA A 414 -26.95 -3.44 -5.70
CA ALA A 414 -25.53 -3.71 -5.41
C ALA A 414 -24.88 -4.57 -6.51
N LEU A 415 -25.54 -5.67 -6.90
CA LEU A 415 -25.07 -6.58 -7.94
C LEU A 415 -24.94 -5.87 -9.30
N ALA A 416 -25.97 -5.13 -9.72
CA ALA A 416 -25.96 -4.40 -10.97
C ALA A 416 -24.82 -3.35 -11.00
N ALA A 417 -24.65 -2.60 -9.91
CA ALA A 417 -23.59 -1.62 -9.80
C ALA A 417 -22.18 -2.25 -9.84
N GLU A 418 -22.00 -3.39 -9.17
CA GLU A 418 -20.73 -4.14 -9.17
C GLU A 418 -20.37 -4.63 -10.58
N VAL A 419 -21.33 -5.28 -11.25
CA VAL A 419 -21.16 -5.80 -12.62
C VAL A 419 -20.84 -4.68 -13.60
N ILE A 420 -21.60 -3.58 -13.57
CA ILE A 420 -21.37 -2.43 -14.45
C ILE A 420 -19.99 -1.83 -14.20
N ASN A 421 -19.60 -1.62 -12.95
CA ASN A 421 -18.29 -1.06 -12.62
C ASN A 421 -17.14 -2.00 -13.02
N ARG A 422 -17.34 -3.33 -12.94
CA ARG A 422 -16.38 -4.30 -13.45
C ARG A 422 -16.22 -4.21 -14.98
N ALA A 423 -17.33 -4.20 -15.71
CA ALA A 423 -17.31 -4.06 -17.17
C ALA A 423 -16.67 -2.74 -17.62
N LYS A 424 -16.98 -1.62 -16.95
CA LYS A 424 -16.32 -0.32 -17.19
C LYS A 424 -14.80 -0.41 -17.02
N ARG A 425 -14.31 -1.04 -15.95
CA ARG A 425 -12.87 -1.19 -15.70
C ARG A 425 -12.18 -1.96 -16.82
N LEU A 426 -12.80 -3.03 -17.31
CA LEU A 426 -12.28 -3.82 -18.44
C LEU A 426 -12.24 -2.98 -19.73
N ALA A 427 -13.34 -2.30 -20.05
CA ALA A 427 -13.42 -1.46 -21.25
C ALA A 427 -12.38 -0.32 -21.26
N VAL A 428 -12.10 0.29 -20.10
CA VAL A 428 -11.05 1.31 -19.93
C VAL A 428 -9.67 0.76 -20.29
N VAL A 429 -9.41 -0.50 -19.93
CA VAL A 429 -8.11 -1.16 -20.11
C VAL A 429 -7.93 -1.65 -21.55
N GLU A 430 -8.98 -2.17 -22.17
CA GLU A 430 -8.97 -2.62 -23.57
C GLU A 430 -8.89 -1.44 -24.56
N GLY A 431 -9.57 -0.33 -24.27
CA GLY A 431 -9.61 0.86 -25.11
C GLY A 431 -8.37 1.75 -25.00
N ILE A 432 -7.37 1.40 -24.19
CA ILE A 432 -6.21 2.27 -23.95
C ILE A 432 -5.28 2.28 -25.16
N ARG A 433 -4.95 3.49 -25.64
CA ARG A 433 -3.95 3.71 -26.69
C ARG A 433 -2.93 4.72 -26.20
N TYR A 434 -1.65 4.42 -26.36
CA TYR A 434 -0.57 5.32 -25.99
C TYR A 434 -0.06 6.11 -27.18
N GLN A 435 0.29 7.36 -26.91
CA GLN A 435 0.98 8.26 -27.82
C GLN A 435 2.25 8.77 -27.13
N ARG A 436 3.35 8.79 -27.86
CA ARG A 436 4.62 9.35 -27.37
C ARG A 436 4.44 10.85 -27.15
N ARG A 437 4.97 11.36 -26.03
CA ARG A 437 5.12 12.82 -25.89
C ARG A 437 6.28 13.29 -26.77
N GLN A 438 6.36 14.61 -27.01
CA GLN A 438 7.44 15.19 -27.82
C GLN A 438 8.82 14.74 -27.31
N LEU A 439 9.81 14.77 -28.20
CA LEU A 439 11.17 14.21 -28.00
C LEU A 439 11.85 14.62 -26.68
N ASP A 440 11.49 15.77 -26.12
CA ASP A 440 12.12 16.35 -24.92
C ASP A 440 11.59 15.79 -23.60
N GLU A 441 10.50 15.02 -23.59
CA GLU A 441 9.96 14.42 -22.36
C GLU A 441 10.37 12.95 -22.20
N ARG A 442 11.61 12.73 -21.77
CA ARG A 442 12.16 11.40 -21.46
C ARG A 442 12.50 11.24 -19.98
N PHE A 443 12.62 10.00 -19.53
CA PHE A 443 13.26 9.69 -18.26
C PHE A 443 14.78 9.79 -18.45
N ALA A 444 15.40 10.85 -17.93
CA ALA A 444 16.84 11.03 -18.04
C ALA A 444 17.58 9.90 -17.32
N GLN A 445 18.60 9.33 -17.96
CA GLN A 445 19.42 8.25 -17.38
C GLN A 445 20.11 8.71 -16.10
N ASP A 446 20.52 9.98 -16.04
CA ASP A 446 21.14 10.61 -14.87
C ASP A 446 20.27 10.56 -13.61
N LEU A 447 18.95 10.36 -13.73
CA LEU A 447 18.07 10.16 -12.57
C LEU A 447 18.45 8.93 -11.74
N LEU A 448 19.05 7.91 -12.36
CA LEU A 448 19.58 6.73 -11.65
C LEU A 448 20.77 7.09 -10.76
N ARG A 449 21.52 8.15 -11.12
CA ARG A 449 22.69 8.66 -10.40
C ARG A 449 22.30 9.68 -9.34
N THR A 450 21.35 10.57 -9.64
CA THR A 450 20.94 11.62 -8.70
C THR A 450 20.05 11.11 -7.58
N ASN A 451 19.27 10.05 -7.83
CA ASN A 451 18.40 9.46 -6.82
C ASN A 451 19.14 8.29 -6.14
N GLU A 452 19.83 8.59 -5.04
CA GLU A 452 20.55 7.58 -4.26
C GLU A 452 19.59 6.47 -3.77
N LEU A 453 19.90 5.24 -4.15
CA LEU A 453 19.19 4.06 -3.67
C LEU A 453 19.77 3.65 -2.31
N ARG A 454 18.92 3.38 -1.33
CA ARG A 454 19.33 2.85 -0.02
C ARG A 454 18.54 1.59 0.29
N GLY A 455 19.20 0.61 0.89
CA GLY A 455 18.60 -0.67 1.23
C GLY A 455 19.19 -1.28 2.49
N TYR A 456 18.45 -2.18 3.10
CA TYR A 456 18.95 -3.06 4.17
C TYR A 456 19.55 -4.32 3.55
N GLU A 457 20.59 -4.87 4.15
CA GLU A 457 21.27 -6.07 3.63
C GLU A 457 20.31 -7.25 3.39
N ARG A 458 19.31 -7.42 4.27
CA ARG A 458 18.24 -8.43 4.13
C ARG A 458 17.33 -8.26 2.91
N ASP A 459 17.30 -7.07 2.31
CA ASP A 459 16.46 -6.70 1.17
C ASP A 459 17.31 -6.54 -0.11
N LEU A 460 18.62 -6.83 -0.03
CA LEU A 460 19.56 -6.73 -1.15
C LEU A 460 19.99 -8.12 -1.65
N VAL A 461 20.15 -8.22 -2.97
CA VAL A 461 21.00 -9.24 -3.61
C VAL A 461 22.36 -8.60 -3.84
N LEU A 462 23.37 -9.12 -3.13
CA LEU A 462 24.69 -8.52 -3.04
C LEU A 462 25.59 -8.89 -4.23
N ASP A 463 26.52 -7.99 -4.56
CA ASP A 463 27.53 -8.16 -5.61
C ASP A 463 26.94 -8.53 -6.99
N ALA A 464 25.95 -7.77 -7.39
CA ALA A 464 25.34 -7.87 -8.71
C ALA A 464 26.30 -7.26 -9.75
N LYS A 465 26.72 -8.04 -10.75
CA LYS A 465 27.74 -7.68 -11.74
C LYS A 465 27.14 -7.19 -13.05
N ARG A 466 25.97 -7.73 -13.43
CA ARG A 466 25.24 -7.37 -14.64
C ARG A 466 24.16 -6.31 -14.37
N SER A 467 23.85 -6.05 -13.10
CA SER A 467 23.00 -4.94 -12.67
C SER A 467 23.66 -3.56 -12.82
N VAL A 468 22.86 -2.55 -13.14
CA VAL A 468 23.26 -1.12 -13.11
C VAL A 468 23.64 -0.64 -11.70
N TYR A 469 23.04 -1.22 -10.68
CA TYR A 469 23.39 -0.99 -9.27
C TYR A 469 24.28 -2.12 -8.75
N ALA A 470 25.25 -1.80 -7.88
CA ALA A 470 26.18 -2.78 -7.33
C ALA A 470 25.47 -3.90 -6.53
N ASP A 471 24.33 -3.57 -5.92
CA ASP A 471 23.41 -4.52 -5.29
C ASP A 471 21.99 -4.30 -5.85
N VAL A 472 21.14 -5.33 -5.81
CA VAL A 472 19.76 -5.24 -6.30
C VAL A 472 18.79 -5.21 -5.13
N LEU A 473 18.04 -4.11 -4.97
CA LEU A 473 17.00 -3.97 -3.96
C LEU A 473 15.74 -4.72 -4.38
N VAL A 474 15.31 -5.71 -3.61
CA VAL A 474 14.16 -6.56 -3.93
C VAL A 474 13.07 -6.41 -2.87
N ASP A 475 11.82 -6.39 -3.32
CA ASP A 475 10.65 -6.20 -2.45
C ASP A 475 9.95 -7.54 -2.17
N SER A 476 10.32 -8.60 -2.90
CA SER A 476 9.75 -9.93 -2.78
C SER A 476 10.79 -11.03 -3.01
N GLN A 477 10.50 -12.25 -2.53
CA GLN A 477 11.36 -13.41 -2.79
C GLN A 477 11.35 -13.84 -4.27
N VAL A 478 10.24 -13.61 -4.97
CA VAL A 478 10.16 -13.85 -6.42
C VAL A 478 11.17 -12.96 -7.14
N GLU A 479 11.21 -11.66 -6.81
CA GLU A 479 12.23 -10.75 -7.32
C GLU A 479 13.64 -11.14 -6.89
N ARG A 480 13.83 -11.60 -5.65
CA ARG A 480 15.15 -12.08 -5.19
C ARG A 480 15.66 -13.24 -6.03
N ARG A 481 14.80 -14.22 -6.30
CA ARG A 481 15.13 -15.38 -7.14
C ARG A 481 15.41 -14.92 -8.57
N PHE A 482 14.53 -14.10 -9.14
CA PHE A 482 14.67 -13.58 -10.50
C PHE A 482 15.96 -12.76 -10.69
N ALA A 483 16.34 -11.92 -9.73
CA ALA A 483 17.60 -11.19 -9.75
C ALA A 483 18.82 -12.11 -9.75
N LYS A 484 18.78 -13.22 -9.00
CA LYS A 484 19.84 -14.23 -9.00
C LYS A 484 19.94 -14.97 -10.33
N GLU A 485 18.80 -15.28 -10.94
CA GLU A 485 18.74 -15.88 -12.28
C GLU A 485 19.37 -14.94 -13.32
N LEU A 486 19.01 -13.65 -13.30
CA LEU A 486 19.58 -12.63 -14.19
C LEU A 486 21.10 -12.49 -14.05
N GLU A 487 21.64 -12.58 -12.83
CA GLU A 487 23.09 -12.53 -12.59
C GLU A 487 23.81 -13.81 -13.01
N ALA A 488 23.14 -14.97 -12.91
CA ALA A 488 23.72 -16.27 -13.24
C ALA A 488 23.71 -16.56 -14.75
N ASP A 489 22.75 -16.02 -15.49
CA ASP A 489 22.59 -16.29 -16.92
C ASP A 489 23.62 -15.52 -17.77
N GLU A 490 24.38 -16.25 -18.58
CA GLU A 490 25.43 -15.67 -19.41
C GLU A 490 24.89 -14.84 -20.58
N SER A 491 23.66 -15.12 -21.03
CA SER A 491 23.00 -14.40 -22.11
C SER A 491 22.56 -12.99 -21.72
N VAL A 492 22.46 -12.67 -20.43
CA VAL A 492 22.03 -11.35 -19.95
C VAL A 492 23.19 -10.35 -19.99
N ASN A 493 23.17 -9.36 -20.87
CA ASN A 493 24.24 -8.37 -20.96
C ASN A 493 24.19 -7.36 -19.79
N ALA A 494 23.00 -6.82 -19.52
CA ALA A 494 22.77 -5.87 -18.44
C ALA A 494 21.30 -5.84 -18.02
N PHE A 495 21.03 -5.46 -16.78
CA PHE A 495 19.67 -5.21 -16.32
C PHE A 495 19.59 -4.12 -15.25
N VAL A 496 18.38 -3.62 -15.02
CA VAL A 496 18.07 -2.71 -13.93
C VAL A 496 16.71 -3.05 -13.35
N LYS A 497 16.61 -3.10 -12.01
CA LYS A 497 15.31 -3.01 -11.36
C LYS A 497 14.83 -1.57 -11.49
N LEU A 498 13.72 -1.37 -12.18
CA LEU A 498 13.24 -0.04 -12.50
C LEU A 498 12.84 0.70 -11.20
N PRO A 499 13.42 1.87 -10.93
CA PRO A 499 13.10 2.59 -9.71
C PRO A 499 11.64 3.04 -9.66
N ARG A 500 11.10 3.21 -8.46
CA ARG A 500 9.69 3.58 -8.23
C ARG A 500 9.28 4.93 -8.83
N TRP A 501 10.24 5.79 -9.19
CA TRP A 501 9.99 7.05 -9.92
C TRP A 501 9.73 6.84 -11.42
N PHE A 502 10.10 5.68 -11.99
CA PHE A 502 9.77 5.30 -13.36
C PHE A 502 8.30 4.88 -13.43
N ARG A 503 7.43 5.80 -13.84
CA ARG A 503 5.97 5.60 -13.80
C ARG A 503 5.33 5.78 -15.16
N VAL A 504 4.66 4.73 -15.62
CA VAL A 504 3.76 4.74 -16.77
C VAL A 504 2.39 5.24 -16.33
N PRO A 505 1.83 6.28 -16.96
CA PRO A 505 0.52 6.80 -16.61
C PRO A 505 -0.57 5.81 -17.06
N THR A 506 -1.45 5.42 -16.15
CA THR A 506 -2.62 4.59 -16.47
C THR A 506 -3.89 5.23 -15.90
N PRO A 507 -5.08 4.91 -16.45
CA PRO A 507 -6.36 5.38 -15.91
C PRO A 507 -6.67 4.84 -14.50
N LEU A 508 -5.91 3.85 -14.01
CA LEU A 508 -6.05 3.24 -12.69
C LEU A 508 -4.98 3.73 -11.70
N GLY A 509 -4.32 4.83 -12.03
CA GLY A 509 -3.17 5.38 -11.31
C GLY A 509 -1.83 4.94 -11.92
N PRO A 510 -0.70 5.52 -11.49
CA PRO A 510 0.59 5.20 -12.07
C PRO A 510 0.93 3.70 -11.89
N TYR A 511 1.65 3.18 -12.87
CA TYR A 511 2.16 1.82 -12.92
C TYR A 511 3.69 1.86 -13.08
N ASN A 512 4.41 1.03 -12.33
CA ASN A 512 5.86 0.91 -12.37
C ASN A 512 6.16 -0.58 -12.61
N PRO A 513 6.71 -0.95 -13.78
CA PRO A 513 7.14 -2.32 -14.04
C PRO A 513 8.43 -2.64 -13.26
N ASP A 514 8.68 -3.92 -13.02
CA ASP A 514 9.77 -4.34 -12.13
C ASP A 514 11.17 -4.23 -12.76
N TRP A 515 11.36 -4.70 -13.99
CA TRP A 515 12.69 -4.87 -14.60
C TRP A 515 12.79 -4.33 -16.02
N ALA A 516 13.97 -3.84 -16.39
CA ALA A 516 14.39 -3.68 -17.78
C ALA A 516 15.67 -4.49 -18.00
N ILE A 517 15.70 -5.29 -19.06
CA ILE A 517 16.76 -6.29 -19.31
C ILE A 517 17.19 -6.18 -20.77
N VAL A 518 18.50 -6.26 -21.00
CA VAL A 518 19.07 -6.54 -22.32
C VAL A 518 19.81 -7.87 -22.26
N SER A 519 19.46 -8.77 -23.17
CA SER A 519 20.12 -10.06 -23.34
C SER A 519 20.54 -10.26 -24.80
N GLN A 520 21.23 -11.35 -25.08
CA GLN A 520 21.62 -11.75 -26.44
C GLN A 520 21.11 -13.15 -26.75
N ASP A 521 20.68 -13.39 -27.98
CA ASP A 521 20.31 -14.72 -28.45
C ASP A 521 21.54 -15.56 -28.85
N GLU A 522 21.31 -16.80 -29.32
CA GLU A 522 22.38 -17.70 -29.78
C GLU A 522 23.17 -17.14 -30.98
N ALA A 523 22.57 -16.24 -31.76
CA ALA A 523 23.20 -15.56 -32.90
C ALA A 523 23.97 -14.29 -32.48
N GLY A 524 23.90 -13.90 -31.21
CA GLY A 524 24.50 -12.68 -30.67
C GLY A 524 23.68 -11.41 -30.94
N GLU A 525 22.42 -11.54 -31.37
CA GLU A 525 21.51 -10.42 -31.54
C GLU A 525 20.95 -9.97 -30.18
N ARG A 526 20.98 -8.65 -29.94
CA ARG A 526 20.49 -8.06 -28.68
C ARG A 526 18.96 -8.03 -28.64
N LEU A 527 18.42 -8.58 -27.57
CA LEU A 527 17.00 -8.58 -27.24
C LEU A 527 16.73 -7.68 -26.03
N TYR A 528 15.67 -6.88 -26.11
CA TYR A 528 15.31 -5.89 -25.09
C TYR A 528 13.96 -6.22 -24.46
N PHE A 529 13.92 -6.27 -23.14
CA PHE A 529 12.74 -6.65 -22.38
C PHE A 529 12.40 -5.64 -21.29
N VAL A 530 11.11 -5.48 -21.06
CA VAL A 530 10.55 -4.99 -19.79
C VAL A 530 9.76 -6.12 -19.17
N VAL A 531 10.03 -6.42 -17.91
CA VAL A 531 9.45 -7.59 -17.24
C VAL A 531 8.75 -7.17 -15.96
N GLU A 532 7.53 -7.69 -15.79
CA GLU A 532 6.81 -7.71 -14.53
C GLU A 532 6.96 -9.10 -13.89
N THR A 533 7.44 -9.15 -12.66
CA THR A 533 7.57 -10.39 -11.88
C THR A 533 6.34 -10.65 -11.03
N LYS A 534 5.81 -11.88 -11.06
CA LYS A 534 4.67 -12.31 -10.23
C LYS A 534 4.85 -13.72 -9.69
N GLY A 535 4.22 -14.00 -8.55
CA GLY A 535 4.21 -15.33 -7.94
C GLY A 535 3.31 -16.34 -8.66
N THR A 536 2.35 -15.87 -9.47
CA THR A 536 1.42 -16.71 -10.24
C THR A 536 1.14 -16.08 -11.60
N LEU A 537 1.04 -16.89 -12.66
CA LEU A 537 0.74 -16.45 -14.04
C LEU A 537 -0.77 -16.35 -14.33
N LEU A 538 -1.63 -16.83 -13.43
CA LEU A 538 -3.09 -16.80 -13.58
C LEU A 538 -3.62 -15.37 -13.37
N LEU A 539 -3.91 -14.68 -14.47
CA LEU A 539 -4.45 -13.31 -14.47
C LEU A 539 -5.83 -13.19 -13.78
N SER A 540 -6.56 -14.29 -13.65
CA SER A 540 -7.88 -14.37 -12.99
C SER A 540 -7.83 -14.14 -11.47
N ASP A 541 -6.70 -14.44 -10.83
CA ASP A 541 -6.50 -14.32 -9.38
C ASP A 541 -5.95 -12.96 -8.95
N ILE A 542 -5.62 -12.12 -9.93
CA ILE A 542 -5.11 -10.79 -9.69
C ILE A 542 -6.28 -9.89 -9.33
N ARG A 543 -6.14 -9.11 -8.24
CA ARG A 543 -7.07 -8.02 -7.91
C ARG A 543 -7.35 -7.25 -9.20
N ASN A 544 -8.61 -7.08 -9.57
CA ASN A 544 -9.06 -6.45 -10.84
C ASN A 544 -8.31 -5.16 -11.25
N SER A 545 -7.61 -4.47 -10.34
CA SER A 545 -6.77 -3.30 -10.61
C SER A 545 -5.34 -3.59 -11.08
N GLU A 546 -4.70 -4.68 -10.66
CA GLU A 546 -3.27 -4.94 -10.94
C GLU A 546 -3.07 -5.61 -12.30
N ALA A 547 -3.88 -6.61 -12.66
CA ALA A 547 -3.90 -7.19 -14.02
C ALA A 547 -4.19 -6.11 -15.07
N ALA A 548 -5.10 -5.21 -14.74
CA ALA A 548 -5.44 -4.08 -15.57
C ALA A 548 -4.26 -3.11 -15.79
N LYS A 549 -3.42 -2.88 -14.77
CA LYS A 549 -2.19 -2.09 -14.89
C LYS A 549 -1.13 -2.79 -15.73
N ILE A 550 -0.97 -4.10 -15.58
CA ILE A 550 -0.08 -4.93 -16.41
C ILE A 550 -0.49 -4.83 -17.89
N HIS A 551 -1.80 -4.93 -18.18
CA HIS A 551 -2.30 -4.74 -19.54
C HIS A 551 -2.02 -3.32 -20.08
N CYS A 552 -2.15 -2.30 -19.24
CA CYS A 552 -1.75 -0.93 -19.59
C CYS A 552 -0.24 -0.84 -19.89
N GLY A 553 0.61 -1.55 -19.13
CA GLY A 553 2.05 -1.67 -19.40
C GLY A 553 2.35 -2.30 -20.75
N LEU A 554 1.68 -3.42 -21.05
CA LEU A 554 1.79 -4.09 -22.35
C LEU A 554 1.42 -3.15 -23.51
N ALA A 555 0.30 -2.43 -23.41
CA ALA A 555 -0.11 -1.46 -24.42
C ALA A 555 0.88 -0.28 -24.56
N HIS A 556 1.47 0.16 -23.44
CA HIS A 556 2.49 1.21 -23.43
C HIS A 556 3.75 0.79 -24.20
N PHE A 557 4.39 -0.32 -23.83
CA PHE A 557 5.63 -0.75 -24.48
C PHE A 557 5.44 -1.24 -25.91
N ARG A 558 4.25 -1.76 -26.26
CA ARG A 558 3.87 -2.02 -27.67
C ARG A 558 3.93 -0.75 -28.53
N SER A 559 3.51 0.40 -27.99
CA SER A 559 3.60 1.69 -28.69
C SER A 559 5.04 2.22 -28.85
N LEU A 560 5.97 1.74 -28.00
CA LEU A 560 7.39 2.05 -28.10
C LEU A 560 8.12 1.16 -29.11
N SER A 561 7.65 -0.09 -29.30
CA SER A 561 8.22 -1.07 -30.23
C SER A 561 7.95 -0.77 -31.72
N SER A 562 7.05 0.17 -32.04
CA SER A 562 6.53 0.37 -33.41
C SER A 562 7.50 1.03 -34.42
N ASP A 563 8.66 1.55 -33.98
CA ASP A 563 9.54 2.42 -34.79
C ASP A 563 10.92 1.81 -35.09
N GLY A 564 11.02 0.49 -35.24
CA GLY A 564 12.27 -0.19 -35.64
C GLY A 564 13.28 -0.43 -34.52
N GLU A 565 12.93 -0.07 -33.28
CA GLU A 565 13.65 -0.46 -32.06
C GLU A 565 12.79 -1.43 -31.24
N PRO A 566 12.93 -2.75 -31.43
CA PRO A 566 12.04 -3.71 -30.80
C PRO A 566 12.27 -3.75 -29.28
N ILE A 567 11.17 -3.67 -28.53
CA ILE A 567 11.13 -3.94 -27.09
C ILE A 567 9.93 -4.83 -26.75
N SER A 568 10.18 -5.85 -25.94
CA SER A 568 9.17 -6.84 -25.55
C SER A 568 8.77 -6.68 -24.09
N TYR A 569 7.47 -6.54 -23.84
CA TYR A 569 6.95 -6.55 -22.46
C TYR A 569 6.47 -7.95 -22.11
N ARG A 570 6.92 -8.50 -20.99
CA ARG A 570 6.58 -9.86 -20.52
C ARG A 570 6.19 -9.88 -19.04
N VAL A 571 5.37 -10.87 -18.68
CA VAL A 571 5.05 -11.21 -17.29
C VAL A 571 5.67 -12.56 -17.00
N ALA A 572 6.47 -12.67 -15.94
CA ALA A 572 7.25 -13.87 -15.67
C ALA A 572 7.31 -14.21 -14.17
N THR A 573 7.44 -15.51 -13.88
CA THR A 573 7.75 -16.04 -12.55
C THR A 573 9.25 -16.35 -12.40
N GLU A 574 9.91 -16.63 -13.52
CA GLU A 574 11.28 -17.13 -13.69
C GLU A 574 11.85 -16.62 -15.02
N LEU A 575 13.17 -16.52 -15.13
CA LEU A 575 13.87 -15.94 -16.28
C LEU A 575 13.62 -16.70 -17.59
N ASP A 576 13.48 -18.03 -17.53
CA ASP A 576 13.21 -18.86 -18.72
C ASP A 576 11.95 -18.43 -19.48
N ASN A 577 10.93 -17.95 -18.77
CA ASN A 577 9.69 -17.45 -19.39
C ASN A 577 9.92 -16.15 -20.19
N VAL A 578 11.00 -15.43 -19.88
CA VAL A 578 11.41 -14.19 -20.57
C VAL A 578 12.26 -14.51 -21.79
N LEU A 579 13.15 -15.49 -21.70
CA LEU A 579 14.11 -15.80 -22.76
C LEU A 579 13.55 -16.75 -23.83
N THR A 580 12.55 -17.59 -23.50
CA THR A 580 11.94 -18.50 -24.48
C THR A 580 11.07 -17.74 -25.51
N THR A 581 11.40 -17.88 -26.79
CA THR A 581 10.63 -17.37 -27.94
C THR A 581 9.47 -18.32 -28.25
N THR A 582 8.46 -18.39 -27.40
CA THR A 582 7.18 -18.98 -27.80
C THR A 582 6.28 -17.91 -28.39
N GLU A 583 6.19 -17.90 -29.72
CA GLU A 583 4.99 -17.47 -30.43
C GLU A 583 3.80 -18.30 -29.91
N SER A 584 3.19 -17.87 -28.82
CA SER A 584 1.85 -18.27 -28.44
C SER A 584 0.96 -17.08 -28.70
N ALA A 585 0.40 -17.05 -29.91
CA ALA A 585 -0.77 -16.24 -30.22
C ALA A 585 -1.89 -16.65 -29.25
N ALA A 586 -2.08 -15.87 -28.18
CA ALA A 586 -3.24 -16.00 -27.31
C ALA A 586 -4.44 -15.33 -28.01
N HIS A 587 -5.33 -16.18 -28.53
CA HIS A 587 -6.74 -15.87 -28.75
C HIS A 587 -7.47 -15.67 -27.43
#